data_AF-A0A7Y4ZXF7-F1
#
_entry.id   AF-A0A7Y4ZXF7-F1
#
_cell.length_a   1.000
_cell.length_b   1.000
_cell.length_c   1.000
_cell.angle_alpha   90.00
_cell.angle_beta   90.00
_cell.angle_gamma   90.00
#
_symmetry.space_group_name_H-M   'P 1'
#
loop_
_entity.id
_entity.type
_entity.pdbx_description
1 polymer ?
#
loop_
_entity_poly.entity_id
_entity_poly.type
_entity_poly.pdbx_seq_one_letter_code
_entity_poly.pdbx_strand_id
1 'polypeptide(L)'
;MRTWSFAALLVAFACSSNPPASDVDAGSGPRDAASDVASPAEDAGTDGGPAKDGGGDGGSRDAGAYPHQYGDAGADAACELNRNCGRGLRCECANGDCFCKTGVRGEGRAGVDPCKDGNDCGSSICINDEWCSDECTGPGDCGPKTPSCKAVFGFSTKICAP
;
A
#
# COMPACT_ATOMS: atom_id res chain seq x y z
N MET A 1 -54.25 24.12 -31.92
CA MET A 1 -52.86 24.06 -32.43
C MET A 1 -52.15 25.33 -31.97
N ARG A 2 -51.33 25.24 -30.93
CA ARG A 2 -50.56 26.36 -30.37
C ARG A 2 -49.09 25.96 -30.44
N THR A 3 -48.37 26.58 -31.36
CA THR A 3 -46.94 26.43 -31.59
C THR A 3 -46.18 27.16 -30.49
N TRP A 4 -45.30 26.44 -29.78
CA TRP A 4 -44.35 27.03 -28.84
C TRP A 4 -42.96 26.84 -29.43
N SER A 5 -42.39 27.94 -29.91
CA SER A 5 -40.98 28.03 -30.30
C SER A 5 -40.13 28.21 -29.04
N PHE A 6 -39.20 27.28 -28.79
CA PHE A 6 -38.11 27.51 -27.84
C PHE A 6 -36.81 27.69 -28.62
N ALA A 7 -36.27 28.90 -28.54
CA ALA A 7 -34.99 29.28 -29.10
C ALA A 7 -33.85 28.60 -28.32
N ALA A 8 -32.88 28.09 -29.07
CA ALA A 8 -31.64 27.52 -28.55
C ALA A 8 -30.77 28.62 -27.92
N LEU A 9 -30.27 28.36 -26.70
CA LEU A 9 -29.21 29.15 -26.08
C LEU A 9 -27.92 28.32 -26.11
N LEU A 10 -27.00 28.70 -27.01
CA LEU A 10 -25.63 28.20 -27.07
C LEU A 10 -24.83 28.81 -25.92
N VAL A 11 -24.37 27.99 -24.97
CA VAL A 11 -23.35 28.40 -23.99
C VAL A 11 -21.98 28.04 -24.57
N ALA A 12 -21.27 29.05 -25.06
CA ALA A 12 -19.85 28.96 -25.38
C ALA A 12 -19.04 29.21 -24.09
N PHE A 13 -18.45 28.15 -23.52
CA PHE A 13 -17.43 28.28 -22.49
C PHE A 13 -16.05 28.24 -23.15
N ALA A 14 -15.52 29.42 -23.44
CA ALA A 14 -14.11 29.60 -23.80
C ALA A 14 -13.31 29.84 -22.51
N CYS A 15 -12.55 28.84 -22.06
CA CYS A 15 -11.40 29.07 -21.19
C CYS A 15 -10.14 28.63 -21.92
N SER A 16 -9.46 29.63 -22.47
CA SER A 16 -8.13 29.54 -23.05
C SER A 16 -7.07 29.58 -21.96
N SER A 17 -5.96 28.88 -22.22
CA SER A 17 -4.57 29.16 -21.81
C SER A 17 -3.95 28.24 -20.74
N ASN A 18 -3.07 27.36 -21.22
CA ASN A 18 -2.03 26.60 -20.51
C ASN A 18 -0.65 27.29 -20.79
N PRO A 19 0.49 26.82 -20.23
CA PRO A 19 1.12 27.11 -18.94
C PRO A 19 2.41 27.96 -19.08
N PRO A 20 3.22 28.14 -18.01
CA PRO A 20 4.68 28.06 -18.23
C PRO A 20 5.32 26.90 -17.47
N ALA A 21 6.16 26.17 -18.22
CA ALA A 21 7.21 25.30 -17.73
C ALA A 21 8.18 26.08 -16.82
N SER A 22 8.72 25.41 -15.81
CA SER A 22 9.91 25.90 -15.11
C SER A 22 11.00 24.87 -15.32
N ASP A 23 11.95 25.25 -16.16
CA ASP A 23 13.23 24.61 -16.36
C ASP A 23 14.08 24.72 -15.09
N VAL A 24 14.70 23.62 -14.67
CA VAL A 24 15.90 23.63 -13.82
C VAL A 24 16.94 22.74 -14.49
N ASP A 25 17.92 23.39 -15.12
CA ASP A 25 19.12 22.76 -15.69
C ASP A 25 20.39 23.20 -14.93
N ALA A 26 21.34 22.28 -14.93
CA ALA A 26 22.78 22.41 -14.69
C ALA A 26 23.33 22.73 -13.28
N GLY A 27 23.89 21.69 -12.67
CA GLY A 27 25.05 21.78 -11.79
C GLY A 27 25.90 20.50 -11.89
N SER A 28 27.06 20.59 -12.56
CA SER A 28 27.94 19.48 -12.93
C SER A 28 29.05 19.20 -11.90
N GLY A 29 29.30 17.90 -11.62
CA GLY A 29 30.62 17.26 -11.42
C GLY A 29 31.20 17.14 -9.98
N PRO A 30 32.22 16.28 -9.73
CA PRO A 30 32.88 15.22 -10.54
C PRO A 30 32.60 13.79 -9.99
N ARG A 31 32.57 12.68 -10.75
CA ARG A 31 33.64 11.85 -11.37
C ARG A 31 34.77 11.40 -10.41
N ASP A 32 35.07 10.09 -10.53
CA ASP A 32 36.11 9.25 -9.89
C ASP A 32 35.61 8.52 -8.62
N ALA A 33 35.71 7.20 -8.43
CA ALA A 33 36.55 6.19 -9.06
C ALA A 33 35.88 4.81 -9.06
N ALA A 34 36.21 4.02 -10.08
CA ALA A 34 35.99 2.58 -10.11
C ALA A 34 36.75 1.89 -8.97
N SER A 35 36.18 0.82 -8.42
CA SER A 35 36.93 -0.28 -7.84
C SER A 35 36.18 -1.56 -8.10
N ASP A 36 36.57 -2.20 -9.19
CA ASP A 36 36.43 -3.62 -9.41
C ASP A 36 37.14 -4.37 -8.28
N VAL A 37 36.42 -5.18 -7.50
CA VAL A 37 36.99 -6.39 -6.89
C VAL A 37 35.92 -7.47 -6.81
N ALA A 38 36.04 -8.39 -7.77
CA ALA A 38 35.81 -9.83 -7.72
C ALA A 38 34.78 -10.43 -6.73
N SER A 39 33.84 -11.17 -7.30
CA SER A 39 33.17 -12.31 -6.64
C SER A 39 34.19 -13.29 -6.03
N PRO A 40 33.82 -13.95 -4.93
CA PRO A 40 34.06 -15.39 -4.83
C PRO A 40 32.75 -16.17 -4.79
N ALA A 41 32.86 -17.37 -5.32
CA ALA A 41 31.84 -18.39 -5.41
C ALA A 41 31.38 -18.92 -4.04
N GLU A 42 30.29 -19.66 -4.14
CA GLU A 42 29.55 -20.45 -3.18
C GLU A 42 30.40 -21.15 -2.10
N ASP A 43 29.87 -21.20 -0.87
CA ASP A 43 30.10 -22.33 0.01
C ASP A 43 28.86 -22.64 0.86
N ALA A 44 28.62 -23.94 1.00
CA ALA A 44 27.40 -24.56 1.47
C ALA A 44 27.30 -24.65 3.00
N GLY A 45 26.05 -24.64 3.49
CA GLY A 45 25.60 -25.46 4.62
C GLY A 45 25.77 -24.89 6.03
N THR A 46 24.65 -24.65 6.72
CA THR A 46 24.44 -25.24 8.06
C THR A 46 22.96 -25.25 8.44
N ASP A 47 22.41 -26.46 8.60
CA ASP A 47 21.22 -26.71 9.40
C ASP A 47 21.55 -26.45 10.88
N GLY A 48 20.72 -25.66 11.57
CA GLY A 48 20.87 -25.46 13.00
C GLY A 48 19.98 -24.36 13.56
N GLY A 49 18.69 -24.65 13.78
CA GLY A 49 17.94 -23.94 14.82
C GLY A 49 18.52 -24.25 16.21
N PRO A 50 18.13 -23.55 17.30
CA PRO A 50 16.99 -22.63 17.43
C PRO A 50 17.38 -21.24 18.00
N ALA A 51 16.65 -20.20 17.62
CA ALA A 51 16.53 -18.96 18.41
C ALA A 51 15.03 -18.74 18.65
N LYS A 52 14.47 -19.11 19.81
CA LYS A 52 14.42 -18.34 21.07
C LYS A 52 14.12 -16.85 20.86
N ASP A 53 12.86 -16.53 21.14
CA ASP A 53 12.35 -15.38 21.88
C ASP A 53 12.80 -13.98 21.39
N GLY A 54 11.88 -13.28 20.73
CA GLY A 54 11.97 -11.83 20.52
C GLY A 54 10.71 -11.32 19.81
N GLY A 55 9.87 -10.60 20.55
CA GLY A 55 8.53 -10.18 20.13
C GLY A 55 8.47 -9.39 18.82
N GLY A 56 7.38 -9.59 18.09
CA GLY A 56 6.83 -8.56 17.22
C GLY A 56 5.83 -7.73 18.01
N ASP A 57 6.32 -6.88 18.92
CA ASP A 57 5.52 -5.76 19.42
C ASP A 57 5.13 -4.88 18.22
N GLY A 58 3.86 -4.46 18.18
CA GLY A 58 3.21 -3.80 17.05
C GLY A 58 4.05 -2.79 16.27
N GLY A 59 4.54 -3.22 15.10
CA GLY A 59 4.89 -2.36 13.97
C GLY A 59 4.06 -2.84 12.78
N SER A 60 3.32 -2.01 12.05
CA SER A 60 3.67 -0.67 11.56
C SER A 60 2.41 0.17 11.38
N ARG A 61 2.40 1.40 11.90
CA ARG A 61 1.32 2.39 11.75
C ARG A 61 1.64 3.33 10.58
N ASP A 62 1.42 2.91 9.33
CA ASP A 62 1.99 3.71 8.23
C ASP A 62 1.07 4.83 7.74
N ALA A 63 1.08 5.90 8.52
CA ALA A 63 1.06 7.30 8.06
C ALA A 63 2.50 7.86 8.03
N GLY A 64 3.36 7.30 7.17
CA GLY A 64 4.76 7.71 6.99
C GLY A 64 5.57 6.61 6.31
N ALA A 65 6.47 6.94 5.38
CA ALA A 65 7.18 5.98 4.53
C ALA A 65 8.06 5.01 5.35
N TYR A 66 7.59 3.79 5.58
CA TYR A 66 8.38 2.71 6.17
C TYR A 66 8.52 1.54 5.20
N PRO A 67 9.61 0.74 5.31
CA PRO A 67 9.88 -0.38 4.43
C PRO A 67 8.80 -1.45 4.60
N HIS A 68 8.36 -2.02 3.47
CA HIS A 68 7.46 -3.16 3.43
C HIS A 68 7.89 -4.25 4.42
N GLN A 69 7.11 -4.44 5.48
CA GLN A 69 7.30 -5.57 6.36
C GLN A 69 6.69 -6.81 5.71
N TYR A 70 7.47 -7.90 5.72
CA TYR A 70 7.03 -9.23 5.29
C TYR A 70 7.04 -10.12 6.52
N GLY A 71 5.96 -10.89 6.69
CA GLY A 71 5.90 -11.98 7.65
C GLY A 71 6.45 -13.26 7.01
N ASP A 72 6.26 -14.37 7.71
CA ASP A 72 6.77 -15.67 7.29
C ASP A 72 5.66 -16.60 6.74
N ALA A 73 4.42 -16.12 6.67
CA ALA A 73 3.30 -16.95 6.23
C ALA A 73 3.41 -17.30 4.75
N GLY A 74 3.33 -18.60 4.44
CA GLY A 74 3.39 -19.12 3.08
C GLY A 74 2.10 -18.90 2.28
N ALA A 75 2.11 -19.34 1.02
CA ALA A 75 0.91 -19.32 0.19
C ALA A 75 -0.24 -20.10 0.85
N ASP A 76 -1.46 -19.59 0.66
CA ASP A 76 -2.71 -20.09 1.22
C ASP A 76 -2.80 -20.10 2.76
N ALA A 77 -1.82 -19.52 3.46
CA ALA A 77 -1.92 -19.28 4.89
C ALA A 77 -2.95 -18.18 5.18
N ALA A 78 -3.67 -18.31 6.29
CA ALA A 78 -4.57 -17.25 6.76
C ALA A 78 -3.78 -15.97 7.06
N CYS A 79 -4.33 -14.83 6.69
CA CYS A 79 -3.73 -13.52 6.91
C CYS A 79 -4.82 -12.50 7.23
N GLU A 80 -4.43 -11.39 7.87
CA GLU A 80 -5.33 -10.25 8.08
C GLU A 80 -4.84 -9.03 7.29
N LEU A 81 -3.53 -8.84 7.24
CA LEU A 81 -2.90 -7.74 6.52
C LEU A 81 -1.85 -8.29 5.56
N ASN A 82 -1.44 -7.47 4.59
CA ASN A 82 -0.34 -7.82 3.70
C ASN A 82 0.92 -8.17 4.50
N ARG A 83 1.22 -7.44 5.59
CA ARG A 83 2.39 -7.71 6.45
C ARG A 83 2.49 -9.14 6.98
N ASN A 84 1.38 -9.87 7.12
CA ASN A 84 1.40 -11.25 7.62
C ASN A 84 2.01 -12.23 6.62
N CYS A 85 1.95 -11.92 5.33
CA CYS A 85 2.38 -12.83 4.27
C CYS A 85 3.91 -12.75 4.03
N GLY A 86 4.45 -13.81 3.43
CA GLY A 86 5.81 -13.89 2.93
C GLY A 86 6.12 -12.92 1.79
N ARG A 87 7.41 -12.84 1.42
CA ARG A 87 7.86 -12.10 0.22
C ARG A 87 7.20 -12.68 -1.04
N GLY A 88 6.79 -11.79 -1.95
CA GLY A 88 6.10 -12.18 -3.19
C GLY A 88 4.66 -12.67 -3.00
N LEU A 89 4.13 -12.53 -1.79
CA LEU A 89 2.75 -12.86 -1.43
C LEU A 89 2.04 -11.61 -0.92
N ARG A 90 0.72 -11.56 -1.11
CA ARG A 90 -0.20 -10.54 -0.59
C ARG A 90 -1.38 -11.20 0.11
N CYS A 91 -2.02 -10.49 1.02
CA CYS A 91 -3.25 -10.94 1.66
C CYS A 91 -4.44 -10.62 0.75
N GLU A 92 -5.19 -11.64 0.34
CA GLU A 92 -6.37 -11.50 -0.51
C GLU A 92 -7.59 -12.04 0.23
N CYS A 93 -8.60 -11.17 0.38
CA CYS A 93 -9.84 -11.50 1.07
C CYS A 93 -10.97 -11.79 0.08
N ALA A 94 -11.62 -12.93 0.23
CA ALA A 94 -12.82 -13.28 -0.51
C ALA A 94 -13.87 -13.83 0.45
N ASN A 95 -15.09 -13.29 0.41
CA ASN A 95 -16.22 -13.72 1.24
C ASN A 95 -15.97 -13.69 2.77
N GLY A 96 -15.05 -12.83 3.24
CA GLY A 96 -14.71 -12.70 4.65
C GLY A 96 -13.58 -13.62 5.13
N ASP A 97 -13.02 -14.46 4.24
CA ASP A 97 -11.82 -15.24 4.53
C ASP A 97 -10.64 -14.66 3.74
N CYS A 98 -9.50 -14.52 4.43
CA CYS A 98 -8.32 -13.85 3.89
C CYS A 98 -7.12 -14.79 3.89
N PHE A 99 -6.47 -14.93 2.73
CA PHE A 99 -5.34 -15.84 2.54
C PHE A 99 -4.19 -15.21 1.77
N CYS A 100 -2.97 -15.64 2.09
CA CYS A 100 -1.78 -15.22 1.36
C CYS A 100 -1.78 -15.82 -0.05
N LYS A 101 -1.87 -14.98 -1.08
CA LYS A 101 -1.82 -15.38 -2.49
C LYS A 101 -0.56 -14.83 -3.16
N THR A 102 -0.12 -15.50 -4.22
CA THR A 102 0.98 -15.01 -5.05
C THR A 102 0.66 -13.65 -5.62
N GLY A 103 1.53 -12.68 -5.36
CA GLY A 103 1.25 -11.29 -5.68
C GLY A 103 2.28 -10.34 -5.12
N VAL A 104 2.65 -9.34 -5.92
CA VAL A 104 3.40 -8.20 -5.40
C VAL A 104 2.47 -7.30 -4.60
N ARG A 105 3.03 -6.67 -3.57
CA ARG A 105 2.36 -5.62 -2.81
C ARG A 105 2.71 -4.28 -3.43
N GLY A 106 1.83 -3.31 -3.24
CA GLY A 106 2.02 -1.95 -3.72
C GLY A 106 2.78 -1.12 -2.70
N GLU A 107 2.74 0.19 -2.89
CA GLU A 107 3.39 1.17 -2.00
C GLU A 107 2.38 2.00 -1.19
N GLY A 108 1.08 1.72 -1.33
CA GLY A 108 0.01 2.47 -0.71
C GLY A 108 0.04 2.39 0.81
N ARG A 109 -0.07 3.55 1.44
CA ARG A 109 -0.04 3.77 2.89
C ARG A 109 -1.45 3.82 3.48
N ALA A 110 -1.58 3.25 4.66
CA ALA A 110 -2.85 3.18 5.36
C ALA A 110 -3.42 4.57 5.70
N GLY A 111 -4.71 4.77 5.42
CA GLY A 111 -5.42 6.01 5.71
C GLY A 111 -4.96 7.24 4.92
N VAL A 112 -4.11 7.05 3.91
CA VAL A 112 -3.58 8.10 3.04
C VAL A 112 -3.84 7.79 1.57
N ASP A 113 -3.42 6.61 1.11
CA ASP A 113 -3.42 6.28 -0.31
C ASP A 113 -4.65 5.42 -0.68
N PRO A 114 -5.30 5.71 -1.83
CA PRO A 114 -6.42 4.91 -2.30
C PRO A 114 -5.95 3.57 -2.86
N CYS A 115 -6.86 2.61 -2.97
CA CYS A 115 -6.59 1.30 -3.54
C CYS A 115 -7.80 0.81 -4.34
N LYS A 116 -7.56 -0.04 -5.33
CA LYS A 116 -8.58 -0.80 -6.07
C LYS A 116 -8.59 -2.26 -5.67
N ASP A 117 -7.44 -2.78 -5.25
CA ASP A 117 -7.28 -4.13 -4.74
C ASP A 117 -6.10 -4.20 -3.75
N GLY A 118 -5.87 -5.38 -3.18
CA GLY A 118 -4.79 -5.62 -2.21
C GLY A 118 -3.37 -5.46 -2.76
N ASN A 119 -3.18 -5.33 -4.08
CA ASN A 119 -1.88 -5.06 -4.71
C ASN A 119 -1.48 -3.58 -4.63
N ASP A 120 -2.40 -2.67 -4.32
CA ASP A 120 -2.05 -1.25 -4.22
C ASP A 120 -1.43 -0.91 -2.86
N CYS A 121 -1.70 -1.73 -1.85
CA CYS A 121 -1.32 -1.49 -0.47
C CYS A 121 0.00 -2.18 -0.10
N GLY A 122 0.84 -1.49 0.67
CA GLY A 122 2.13 -2.00 1.12
C GLY A 122 1.99 -3.09 2.17
N SER A 123 2.03 -2.70 3.45
CA SER A 123 1.83 -3.62 4.57
C SER A 123 0.36 -3.76 4.99
N SER A 124 -0.47 -2.83 4.51
CA SER A 124 -1.92 -2.69 4.73
C SER A 124 -2.76 -3.56 3.80
N ILE A 125 -4.09 -3.56 4.00
CA ILE A 125 -5.06 -4.18 3.09
C ILE A 125 -5.96 -3.12 2.43
N CYS A 126 -6.51 -3.45 1.25
CA CYS A 126 -7.50 -2.62 0.60
C CYS A 126 -8.89 -2.90 1.16
N ILE A 127 -9.55 -1.88 1.71
CA ILE A 127 -10.92 -1.99 2.23
C ILE A 127 -11.89 -1.33 1.26
N ASN A 128 -12.95 -2.06 0.91
CA ASN A 128 -14.05 -1.61 0.05
C ASN A 128 -13.59 -1.03 -1.30
N ASP A 129 -12.44 -1.50 -1.80
CA ASP A 129 -11.81 -1.03 -3.03
C ASP A 129 -11.67 0.51 -3.07
N GLU A 130 -11.39 1.12 -1.92
CA GLU A 130 -11.35 2.58 -1.78
C GLU A 130 -10.05 3.08 -1.13
N TRP A 131 -9.67 2.55 0.04
CA TRP A 131 -8.53 3.06 0.81
C TRP A 131 -7.70 1.93 1.43
N CYS A 132 -6.38 2.11 1.40
CA CYS A 132 -5.48 1.25 2.16
C CYS A 132 -5.73 1.43 3.66
N SER A 133 -5.73 0.33 4.39
CA SER A 133 -6.06 0.31 5.81
C SER A 133 -5.19 -0.66 6.62
N ASP A 134 -5.02 -0.32 7.89
CA ASP A 134 -4.21 -1.06 8.85
C ASP A 134 -5.01 -1.43 10.10
N GLU A 135 -4.39 -2.26 10.93
CA GLU A 135 -4.88 -2.51 12.29
C GLU A 135 -4.90 -1.24 13.14
N CYS A 136 -5.81 -1.20 14.11
CA CYS A 136 -5.94 -0.07 15.01
C CYS A 136 -6.39 -0.52 16.40
N THR A 137 -6.01 0.24 17.41
CA THR A 137 -6.53 0.08 18.78
C THR A 137 -7.57 1.15 19.11
N GLY A 138 -7.43 2.33 18.50
CA GLY A 138 -8.40 3.41 18.56
C GLY A 138 -8.32 4.36 17.36
N PRO A 139 -9.24 5.34 17.27
CA PRO A 139 -9.31 6.28 16.14
C PRO A 139 -8.02 7.08 15.90
N GLY A 140 -7.21 7.29 16.95
CA GLY A 140 -5.94 8.02 16.84
C GLY A 140 -4.84 7.27 16.10
N ASP A 141 -5.00 5.96 15.86
CA ASP A 141 -4.06 5.16 15.05
C ASP A 141 -4.33 5.32 13.54
N CYS A 142 -5.45 5.95 13.17
CA CYS A 142 -5.93 5.98 11.81
C CYS A 142 -5.62 7.28 11.07
N GLY A 143 -5.41 7.16 9.75
CA GLY A 143 -5.18 8.30 8.88
C GLY A 143 -6.46 9.10 8.57
N PRO A 144 -6.32 10.29 7.97
CA PRO A 144 -7.44 11.20 7.72
C PRO A 144 -8.50 10.64 6.78
N LYS A 145 -8.18 9.63 5.96
CA LYS A 145 -9.12 8.97 5.06
C LYS A 145 -9.85 7.79 5.67
N THR A 146 -9.36 7.22 6.77
CA THR A 146 -9.95 6.06 7.44
C THR A 146 -10.08 6.29 8.96
N PRO A 147 -10.71 7.38 9.43
CA PRO A 147 -10.59 7.88 10.80
C PRO A 147 -11.23 7.00 11.88
N SER A 148 -11.97 5.96 11.48
CA SER A 148 -12.70 5.10 12.40
C SER A 148 -11.94 3.81 12.68
N CYS A 149 -11.78 3.43 13.94
CA CYS A 149 -11.25 2.12 14.31
C CYS A 149 -12.38 1.13 14.62
N LYS A 150 -12.64 0.19 13.71
CA LYS A 150 -13.84 -0.67 13.74
C LYS A 150 -13.49 -2.15 13.64
N ALA A 151 -14.30 -3.00 14.28
CA ALA A 151 -14.22 -4.44 14.07
C ALA A 151 -14.85 -4.78 12.71
N VAL A 152 -14.13 -5.55 11.90
CA VAL A 152 -14.59 -5.97 10.57
C VAL A 152 -14.67 -7.49 10.56
N PHE A 153 -15.75 -8.03 9.99
CA PHE A 153 -15.96 -9.46 9.90
C PHE A 153 -14.83 -10.11 9.07
N GLY A 154 -14.22 -11.18 9.59
CA GLY A 154 -13.05 -11.82 8.98
C GLY A 154 -11.70 -11.40 9.57
N PHE A 155 -11.69 -10.41 10.47
CA PHE A 155 -10.49 -9.94 11.16
C PHE A 155 -10.58 -10.23 12.66
N SER A 156 -9.51 -10.73 13.26
CA SER A 156 -9.41 -10.90 14.72
C SER A 156 -9.13 -9.56 15.42
N THR A 157 -8.64 -8.58 14.66
CA THR A 157 -8.31 -7.23 15.10
C THR A 157 -9.30 -6.19 14.58
N LYS A 158 -9.25 -4.97 15.13
CA LYS A 158 -9.95 -3.82 14.54
C LYS A 158 -9.06 -3.21 13.47
N ILE A 159 -9.68 -2.69 12.42
CA ILE A 159 -8.99 -2.02 11.32
C ILE A 159 -9.52 -0.61 11.12
N CYS A 160 -8.69 0.25 10.57
CA CYS A 160 -9.09 1.59 10.18
C CYS A 160 -10.12 1.53 9.05
N ALA A 161 -11.11 2.40 9.06
CA ALA A 161 -12.13 2.44 8.05
C ALA A 161 -12.69 3.87 7.94
N PRO A 162 -13.34 4.21 6.83
CA PRO A 162 -14.16 5.43 6.76
C PRO A 162 -15.11 5.54 7.97
#